data_AF-A0AAW5J614-F1
#
_entry.id   AF-A0AAW5J614-F1
#
_cell.length_a   1.000
_cell.length_b   1.000
_cell.length_c   1.000
_cell.angle_alpha   90.00
_cell.angle_beta   90.00
_cell.angle_gamma   90.00
#
_symmetry.space_group_name_H-M   'P 1'
#
loop_
_entity.id
_entity.type
_entity.pdbx_description
1 polymer ?
#
loop_
_entity_poly.entity_id
_entity_poly.type
_entity_poly.pdbx_seq_one_letter_code
_entity_poly.pdbx_strand_id
1 'polypeptide(L)'
;MAKYSEQFKLTVVKAYLAGNIGFRKVASQFSIDFSLLRRWVANYKSHGHTGHRKPGLQAFKRSVLEHKREHGLSLRQTAAHFGIGDPGQIVIWEQQHYSNDLAPYVPKRRKSVAMPKKPYPTAPVIDDDTQKTRDQLMAELEYLRMENAYPKKVGRVEGAATTAKEKALIVKQLRSRFSLCALLTLAGLARSTFYYQVQVQSRPDPDAALKQEVERIYHEERGLYGARRITAVIRNSGTLVNKKVVERLMAELGLRSVVRPKKYRSYKGTVGKIAPNLLERNFTAQRPNQKWVTDVTEFKVANRKLYLSPVMDLYNGEIVAYELSTRPCFELVTSMLDKALQQLQDEPKLVMHSDQGWQYQHAQYRQKLAVKGVKQSMSRKGNCLDNAAMESFFGTLKSEFFYLKRFESIEELTAGLEEYIRYYNHDRIKLKLGGLSPVKYRTQAAS
;
A
#
# COMPACT_ATOMS: atom_id res chain seq x y z
N MET A 1 -35.15 3.49 -44.21
CA MET A 1 -36.26 3.10 -45.09
C MET A 1 -37.20 2.18 -44.32
N ALA A 2 -38.52 2.40 -44.37
CA ALA A 2 -39.47 1.60 -43.60
C ALA A 2 -39.63 0.20 -44.23
N LYS A 3 -39.55 -0.86 -43.41
CA LYS A 3 -39.53 -2.28 -43.86
C LYS A 3 -40.79 -2.73 -44.62
N TYR A 4 -41.91 -2.02 -44.49
CA TYR A 4 -43.19 -2.34 -45.15
C TYR A 4 -43.86 -1.07 -45.68
N SER A 5 -44.35 -1.09 -46.92
CA SER A 5 -45.07 0.02 -47.54
C SER A 5 -46.44 0.24 -46.89
N GLU A 6 -46.97 1.46 -46.96
CA GLU A 6 -48.26 1.81 -46.36
C GLU A 6 -49.44 1.08 -47.04
N GLN A 7 -49.36 0.92 -48.37
CA GLN A 7 -50.30 0.11 -49.15
C GLN A 7 -50.32 -1.35 -48.67
N PHE A 8 -49.14 -1.96 -48.47
CA PHE A 8 -49.05 -3.33 -47.96
C PHE A 8 -49.72 -3.46 -46.59
N LYS A 9 -49.45 -2.54 -45.66
CA LYS A 9 -50.09 -2.56 -44.33
C LYS A 9 -51.60 -2.46 -44.40
N LEU A 10 -52.14 -1.61 -45.28
CA LEU A 10 -53.59 -1.45 -45.47
C LEU A 10 -54.23 -2.73 -45.99
N THR A 11 -53.60 -3.40 -46.96
CA THR A 11 -54.09 -4.68 -47.50
C THR A 11 -54.19 -5.74 -46.41
N VAL A 12 -53.15 -5.89 -45.58
CA VAL A 12 -53.16 -6.90 -44.51
C VAL A 12 -54.20 -6.59 -43.43
N VAL A 13 -54.37 -5.31 -43.06
CA VAL A 13 -55.37 -4.90 -42.07
C VAL A 13 -56.79 -5.11 -42.60
N LYS A 14 -57.07 -4.78 -43.87
CA LYS A 14 -58.37 -5.05 -44.50
C LYS A 14 -58.67 -6.54 -44.60
N ALA A 15 -57.67 -7.37 -44.92
CA ALA A 15 -57.82 -8.83 -44.95
C ALA A 15 -58.22 -9.40 -43.57
N TYR A 16 -57.68 -8.83 -42.48
CA TYR A 16 -58.12 -9.20 -41.12
C TYR A 16 -59.55 -8.71 -40.81
N LEU A 17 -59.92 -7.50 -41.22
CA LEU A 17 -61.26 -6.95 -40.93
C LEU A 17 -62.38 -7.58 -41.77
N ALA A 18 -62.05 -8.13 -42.94
CA ALA A 18 -63.02 -8.75 -43.85
C ALA A 18 -63.27 -10.24 -43.58
N GLY A 19 -62.42 -10.93 -42.81
CA GLY A 19 -62.51 -12.38 -42.60
C GLY A 19 -62.79 -12.77 -41.16
N ASN A 20 -63.55 -13.86 -40.95
CA ASN A 20 -63.76 -14.51 -39.64
C ASN A 20 -62.53 -15.29 -39.13
N ILE A 21 -61.31 -14.84 -39.49
CA ILE A 21 -60.06 -15.55 -39.24
C ILE A 21 -59.24 -14.77 -38.21
N GLY A 22 -58.74 -15.46 -37.18
CA GLY A 22 -57.96 -14.84 -36.10
C GLY A 22 -56.58 -14.31 -36.53
N PHE A 23 -56.04 -13.36 -35.75
CA PHE A 23 -54.78 -12.65 -36.01
C PHE A 23 -53.60 -13.54 -36.42
N ARG A 24 -53.44 -14.72 -35.81
CA ARG A 24 -52.30 -15.62 -36.08
C ARG A 24 -52.33 -16.19 -37.51
N LYS A 25 -53.52 -16.56 -38.00
CA LYS A 25 -53.68 -17.12 -39.35
C LYS A 25 -53.44 -16.05 -40.42
N VAL A 26 -53.98 -14.85 -40.22
CA VAL A 26 -53.73 -13.72 -41.14
C VAL A 26 -52.25 -13.32 -41.14
N ALA A 27 -51.62 -13.23 -39.96
CA ALA A 27 -50.19 -12.92 -39.87
C ALA A 27 -49.31 -13.96 -40.58
N SER A 28 -49.64 -15.25 -40.45
CA SER A 28 -48.96 -16.34 -41.16
C SER A 28 -49.15 -16.27 -42.67
N GLN A 29 -50.32 -15.89 -43.16
CA GLN A 29 -50.61 -15.79 -44.60
C GLN A 29 -49.78 -14.69 -45.29
N PHE A 30 -49.50 -13.60 -44.57
CA PHE A 30 -48.71 -12.48 -45.09
C PHE A 30 -47.25 -12.49 -44.61
N SER A 31 -46.79 -13.58 -43.99
CA SER A 31 -45.42 -13.75 -43.47
C SER A 31 -44.95 -12.58 -42.60
N ILE A 32 -45.84 -12.08 -41.74
CA ILE A 32 -45.55 -11.01 -40.79
C ILE A 32 -45.73 -11.48 -39.35
N ASP A 33 -45.05 -10.81 -38.41
CA ASP A 33 -45.23 -11.06 -36.99
C ASP A 33 -46.66 -10.70 -36.53
N PHE A 34 -47.29 -11.57 -35.74
CA PHE A 34 -48.67 -11.39 -35.29
C PHE A 34 -48.84 -10.16 -34.38
N SER A 35 -47.81 -9.81 -33.62
CA SER A 35 -47.82 -8.63 -32.73
C SER A 35 -47.75 -7.34 -33.54
N LEU A 36 -47.07 -7.38 -34.69
CA LEU A 36 -47.02 -6.28 -35.65
C LEU A 36 -48.38 -6.05 -36.30
N LEU A 37 -49.06 -7.12 -36.74
CA LEU A 37 -50.42 -7.04 -37.29
C LEU A 37 -51.42 -6.47 -36.28
N ARG A 38 -51.39 -6.95 -35.03
CA ARG A 38 -52.26 -6.44 -33.95
C ARG A 38 -52.11 -4.94 -33.75
N ARG A 39 -50.88 -4.41 -33.85
CA ARG A 39 -50.59 -2.98 -33.75
C ARG A 39 -51.13 -2.20 -34.94
N TRP A 40 -51.01 -2.73 -36.16
CA TRP A 40 -51.54 -2.06 -37.35
C TRP A 40 -53.08 -2.02 -37.35
N VAL A 41 -53.74 -3.09 -36.93
CA VAL A 41 -55.21 -3.13 -36.80
C VAL A 41 -55.69 -2.16 -35.72
N ALA A 42 -55.02 -2.11 -34.57
CA ALA A 42 -55.36 -1.17 -33.50
C ALA A 42 -55.22 0.30 -33.95
N ASN A 43 -54.12 0.62 -34.66
CA ASN A 43 -53.91 1.97 -35.22
C ASN A 43 -54.94 2.31 -36.31
N TYR A 44 -55.30 1.35 -37.16
CA TYR A 44 -56.29 1.58 -38.22
C TYR A 44 -57.70 1.79 -37.66
N LYS A 45 -58.11 1.02 -36.64
CA LYS A 45 -59.41 1.22 -35.96
C LYS A 45 -59.52 2.56 -35.23
N SER A 46 -58.40 3.10 -34.75
CA SER A 46 -58.38 4.36 -33.98
C SER A 46 -58.16 5.61 -34.85
N HIS A 47 -57.42 5.51 -35.95
CA HIS A 47 -56.99 6.68 -36.74
C HIS A 47 -57.29 6.59 -38.25
N GLY A 48 -57.86 5.47 -38.73
CA GLY A 48 -58.21 5.29 -40.15
C GLY A 48 -57.04 5.03 -41.11
N HIS A 49 -55.79 4.99 -40.62
CA HIS A 49 -54.59 4.70 -41.40
C HIS A 49 -53.59 3.82 -40.63
N THR A 50 -52.71 3.11 -41.35
CA THR A 50 -51.79 2.12 -40.76
C THR A 50 -50.41 2.68 -40.37
N GLY A 51 -50.15 3.96 -40.71
CA GLY A 51 -48.96 4.70 -40.32
C GLY A 51 -49.20 5.67 -39.16
N HIS A 52 -48.13 6.23 -38.57
CA HIS A 52 -48.26 7.41 -37.72
C HIS A 52 -48.16 8.63 -38.64
N ARG A 53 -49.26 9.32 -38.93
CA ARG A 53 -49.15 10.72 -39.38
C ARG A 53 -48.50 11.48 -38.23
N LYS A 54 -47.41 12.20 -38.50
CA LYS A 54 -46.82 13.14 -37.53
C LYS A 54 -47.49 14.50 -37.75
N PRO A 55 -48.40 14.97 -36.88
CA PRO A 55 -48.69 16.40 -36.80
C PRO A 55 -47.40 17.11 -36.35
N GLY A 56 -47.30 18.42 -36.58
CA GLY A 56 -46.16 19.22 -36.11
C GLY A 56 -45.82 18.87 -34.65
N LEU A 57 -44.58 18.41 -34.43
CA LEU A 57 -44.16 17.69 -33.21
C LEU A 57 -44.47 18.45 -31.91
N GLN A 58 -44.53 19.78 -31.96
CA GLN A 58 -44.81 20.61 -30.78
C GLN A 58 -46.30 20.70 -30.45
N ALA A 59 -47.18 20.84 -31.44
CA ALA A 59 -48.63 20.88 -31.21
C ALA A 59 -49.13 19.55 -30.64
N PHE A 60 -48.57 18.43 -31.14
CA PHE A 60 -48.86 17.10 -30.60
C PHE A 60 -48.44 16.98 -29.13
N LYS A 61 -47.20 17.36 -28.80
CA LYS A 61 -46.73 17.33 -27.40
C LYS A 61 -47.60 18.17 -26.46
N ARG A 62 -48.05 19.35 -26.91
CA ARG A 62 -48.93 20.21 -26.13
C ARG A 62 -50.27 19.55 -25.85
N SER A 63 -50.90 18.98 -26.89
CA SER A 63 -52.16 18.25 -26.75
C SER A 63 -52.06 17.04 -25.80
N VAL A 64 -50.92 16.34 -25.78
CA VAL A 64 -50.68 15.21 -24.87
C VAL A 64 -50.62 15.68 -23.41
N LEU A 65 -49.93 16.81 -23.15
CA LEU A 65 -49.79 17.37 -21.80
C LEU A 65 -51.09 18.01 -21.31
N GLU A 66 -51.82 18.72 -22.18
CA GLU A 66 -53.12 19.31 -21.86
C GLU A 66 -54.15 18.23 -21.53
N HIS A 67 -54.24 17.19 -22.36
CA HIS A 67 -55.17 16.08 -22.11
C HIS A 67 -54.86 15.32 -20.82
N LYS A 68 -53.58 15.07 -20.52
CA LYS A 68 -53.14 14.50 -19.23
C LYS A 68 -53.61 15.36 -18.06
N ARG A 69 -53.47 16.68 -18.15
CA ARG A 69 -53.82 17.63 -17.10
C ARG A 69 -55.33 17.72 -16.89
N GLU A 70 -56.10 17.85 -17.97
CA GLU A 70 -57.56 17.96 -17.93
C GLU A 70 -58.22 16.70 -17.34
N HIS A 71 -57.69 15.53 -17.65
CA HIS A 71 -58.30 14.24 -17.28
C HIS A 71 -57.60 13.56 -16.09
N GLY A 72 -56.60 14.20 -15.47
CA GLY A 72 -55.87 13.68 -14.31
C GLY A 72 -55.19 12.33 -14.54
N LEU A 73 -54.78 12.04 -15.78
CA LEU A 73 -54.32 10.70 -16.17
C LEU A 73 -52.88 10.45 -15.70
N SER A 74 -52.60 9.20 -15.33
CA SER A 74 -51.22 8.76 -15.08
C SER A 74 -50.39 8.76 -16.37
N LEU A 75 -49.05 8.80 -16.24
CA LEU A 75 -48.12 8.78 -17.38
C LEU A 75 -48.34 7.56 -18.28
N ARG A 76 -48.64 6.39 -17.70
CA ARG A 76 -48.90 5.15 -18.44
C ARG A 76 -50.23 5.19 -19.19
N GLN A 77 -51.27 5.75 -18.58
CA GLN A 77 -52.58 5.91 -19.22
C GLN A 77 -52.51 6.92 -20.37
N THR A 78 -51.82 8.05 -20.16
CA THR A 78 -51.57 9.06 -21.18
C THR A 78 -50.76 8.47 -22.34
N ALA A 79 -49.71 7.71 -22.05
CA ALA A 79 -48.91 7.04 -23.07
C ALA A 79 -49.72 6.02 -23.88
N ALA A 80 -50.60 5.26 -23.22
CA ALA A 80 -51.48 4.31 -23.90
C ALA A 80 -52.51 5.02 -24.80
N HIS A 81 -53.11 6.11 -24.32
CA HIS A 81 -54.09 6.90 -25.07
C HIS A 81 -53.50 7.49 -26.37
N PHE A 82 -52.27 8.02 -26.27
CA PHE A 82 -51.58 8.66 -27.40
C PHE A 82 -50.61 7.73 -28.16
N GLY A 83 -50.58 6.43 -27.84
CA GLY A 83 -49.70 5.46 -28.50
C GLY A 83 -48.20 5.70 -28.32
N ILE A 84 -47.79 6.30 -27.20
CA ILE A 84 -46.40 6.60 -26.88
C ILE A 84 -45.75 5.36 -26.27
N GLY A 85 -44.69 4.86 -26.92
CA GLY A 85 -44.04 3.60 -26.50
C GLY A 85 -43.27 3.68 -25.18
N ASP A 86 -42.87 4.88 -24.75
CA ASP A 86 -42.17 5.11 -23.49
C ASP A 86 -42.86 6.23 -22.67
N PRO A 87 -43.54 5.88 -21.56
CA PRO A 87 -44.17 6.86 -20.66
C PRO A 87 -43.20 7.91 -20.10
N GLY A 88 -41.90 7.61 -20.03
CA GLY A 88 -40.87 8.55 -19.58
C GLY A 88 -40.70 9.75 -20.50
N GLN A 89 -41.07 9.63 -21.78
CA GLN A 89 -41.01 10.77 -22.72
C GLN A 89 -41.97 11.89 -22.33
N ILE A 90 -43.10 11.56 -21.70
CA ILE A 90 -44.10 12.55 -21.26
C ILE A 90 -43.50 13.43 -20.13
N VAL A 91 -42.69 12.84 -19.24
CA VAL A 91 -41.99 13.59 -18.18
C VAL A 91 -40.99 14.58 -18.77
N ILE A 92 -40.23 14.16 -19.79
CA ILE A 92 -39.27 15.04 -20.48
C ILE A 92 -40.02 16.18 -21.18
N TRP A 93 -41.19 15.92 -21.77
CA TRP A 93 -42.00 16.97 -22.40
C TRP A 93 -42.62 17.91 -21.38
N GLU A 94 -43.07 17.41 -20.24
CA GLU A 94 -43.60 18.20 -19.13
C GLU A 94 -42.52 19.13 -18.58
N GLN A 95 -41.32 18.60 -18.32
CA GLN A 95 -40.16 19.39 -17.94
C GLN A 95 -39.82 20.44 -19.00
N GLN A 96 -39.79 20.08 -20.29
CA GLN A 96 -39.50 21.02 -21.39
C GLN A 96 -40.59 22.09 -21.58
N HIS A 97 -41.85 21.76 -21.30
CA HIS A 97 -42.96 22.71 -21.40
C HIS A 97 -42.92 23.74 -20.27
N TYR A 98 -42.64 23.32 -19.04
CA TYR A 98 -42.55 24.23 -17.88
C TYR A 98 -41.21 24.96 -17.76
N SER A 99 -40.14 24.45 -18.38
CA SER A 99 -38.84 25.13 -18.40
C SER A 99 -38.68 26.13 -19.56
N ASN A 100 -39.63 26.17 -20.49
CA ASN A 100 -39.62 27.10 -21.63
C ASN A 100 -39.91 28.56 -21.26
N ASP A 101 -40.26 28.87 -20.00
CA ASP A 101 -40.31 30.27 -19.52
C ASP A 101 -38.96 30.78 -18.98
N LEU A 102 -37.94 29.93 -18.74
CA LEU A 102 -36.68 30.37 -18.11
C LEU A 102 -35.39 29.61 -18.51
N ALA A 103 -35.33 28.90 -19.65
CA ALA A 103 -34.10 28.24 -20.10
C ALA A 103 -33.55 28.83 -21.42
N PRO A 104 -32.30 29.36 -21.44
CA PRO A 104 -31.68 29.80 -22.69
C PRO A 104 -31.51 28.63 -23.66
N TYR A 105 -31.86 28.86 -24.92
CA TYR A 105 -31.63 27.97 -26.04
C TYR A 105 -30.17 27.49 -26.07
N VAL A 106 -29.95 26.21 -25.74
CA VAL A 106 -28.67 25.54 -26.02
C VAL A 106 -28.73 25.01 -27.45
N PRO A 107 -27.96 25.57 -28.41
CA PRO A 107 -27.95 25.04 -29.77
C PRO A 107 -27.55 23.57 -29.71
N LYS A 108 -28.36 22.70 -30.35
CA LYS A 108 -28.01 21.30 -30.57
C LYS A 108 -26.59 21.25 -31.12
N ARG A 109 -25.67 20.55 -30.44
CA ARG A 109 -24.32 20.26 -30.96
C ARG A 109 -24.47 19.86 -32.42
N ARG A 110 -23.95 20.68 -33.33
CA ARG A 110 -23.76 20.28 -34.73
C ARG A 110 -23.05 18.93 -34.67
N LYS A 111 -23.57 17.90 -35.35
CA LYS A 111 -22.77 16.70 -35.61
C LYS A 111 -21.46 17.21 -36.21
N SER A 112 -20.34 16.95 -35.53
CA SER A 112 -19.04 17.33 -36.05
C SER A 112 -18.93 16.75 -37.45
N VAL A 113 -18.74 17.60 -38.45
CA VAL A 113 -18.29 17.15 -39.77
C VAL A 113 -17.04 16.31 -39.48
N ALA A 114 -17.04 15.06 -39.91
CA ALA A 114 -15.85 14.21 -39.77
C ALA A 114 -14.75 14.88 -40.60
N MET A 115 -13.87 15.61 -39.93
CA MET A 115 -12.60 16.04 -40.53
C MET A 115 -11.90 14.76 -41.01
N PRO A 116 -11.34 14.73 -42.23
CA PRO A 116 -10.45 13.64 -42.62
C PRO A 116 -9.40 13.51 -41.52
N LYS A 117 -9.31 12.33 -40.90
CA LYS A 117 -8.21 12.04 -39.97
C LYS A 117 -6.93 12.21 -40.78
N LYS A 118 -6.12 13.22 -40.46
CA LYS A 118 -4.79 13.37 -41.07
C LYS A 118 -4.10 12.00 -40.92
N PRO A 119 -3.65 11.35 -42.02
CA PRO A 119 -2.94 10.08 -41.90
C PRO A 119 -1.74 10.32 -40.99
N TYR A 120 -1.65 9.50 -39.95
CA TYR A 120 -0.58 9.64 -38.98
C TYR A 120 0.72 9.14 -39.60
N PRO A 121 1.87 9.70 -39.18
CA PRO A 121 3.16 9.17 -39.61
C PRO A 121 3.20 7.70 -39.22
N THR A 122 3.17 6.84 -40.23
CA THR A 122 3.26 5.39 -40.09
C THR A 122 4.74 5.04 -40.12
N ALA A 123 5.13 3.89 -39.55
CA ALA A 123 6.50 3.42 -39.69
C ALA A 123 6.88 3.45 -41.18
N PRO A 124 8.04 4.04 -41.53
CA PRO A 124 8.42 4.16 -42.93
C PRO A 124 8.50 2.78 -43.57
N VAL A 125 7.86 2.63 -44.72
CA VAL A 125 8.08 1.48 -45.58
C VAL A 125 9.40 1.71 -46.29
N ILE A 126 10.26 0.69 -46.35
CA ILE A 126 11.50 0.74 -47.11
C ILE A 126 11.09 0.85 -48.59
N ASP A 127 11.18 2.05 -49.14
CA ASP A 127 10.79 2.39 -50.50
C ASP A 127 11.73 3.48 -51.02
N ASP A 128 11.82 3.64 -52.34
CA ASP A 128 12.72 4.59 -52.99
C ASP A 128 12.31 6.05 -52.65
N ASP A 129 13.20 6.76 -51.96
CA ASP A 129 12.97 8.15 -51.53
C ASP A 129 12.74 9.11 -52.71
N THR A 130 13.16 8.74 -53.92
CA THR A 130 12.95 9.55 -55.14
C THR A 130 11.49 9.63 -55.57
N GLN A 131 10.63 8.72 -55.09
CA GLN A 131 9.20 8.67 -55.43
C GLN A 131 8.32 9.36 -54.37
N LYS A 132 8.90 9.78 -53.23
CA LYS A 132 8.17 10.39 -52.13
C LYS A 132 8.00 11.90 -52.35
N THR A 133 6.79 12.39 -52.13
CA THR A 133 6.51 13.83 -52.07
C THR A 133 7.21 14.48 -50.88
N ARG A 134 7.53 15.78 -50.98
CA ARG A 134 8.14 16.56 -49.89
C ARG A 134 7.40 16.41 -48.56
N ASP A 135 6.08 16.36 -48.59
CA ASP A 135 5.24 16.20 -47.39
C ASP A 135 5.38 14.80 -46.76
N GLN A 136 5.54 13.75 -47.57
CA GLN A 136 5.81 12.39 -47.10
C GLN A 136 7.19 12.30 -46.43
N LEU A 137 8.22 12.89 -47.04
CA LEU A 137 9.57 12.96 -46.47
C LEU A 137 9.61 13.75 -45.15
N MET A 138 8.88 14.87 -45.07
CA MET A 138 8.78 15.65 -43.83
C MET A 138 8.04 14.89 -42.73
N ALA A 139 6.98 14.14 -43.05
CA ALA A 139 6.26 13.30 -42.10
C ALA A 139 7.12 12.11 -41.61
N GLU A 140 7.90 11.51 -42.50
CA GLU A 140 8.87 10.45 -42.18
C GLU A 140 9.99 10.98 -41.27
N LEU A 141 10.55 12.16 -41.55
CA LEU A 141 11.51 12.80 -40.66
C LEU A 141 10.91 13.13 -39.29
N GLU A 142 9.65 13.56 -39.22
CA GLU A 142 8.96 13.80 -37.96
C GLU A 142 8.77 12.50 -37.16
N TYR A 143 8.40 11.40 -37.84
CA TYR A 143 8.29 10.07 -37.24
C TYR A 143 9.63 9.58 -36.70
N LEU A 144 10.69 9.62 -37.52
CA LEU A 144 12.04 9.17 -37.14
C LEU A 144 12.62 10.02 -36.00
N ARG A 145 12.33 11.33 -35.97
CA ARG A 145 12.70 12.21 -34.84
C ARG A 145 11.96 11.83 -33.57
N MET A 146 10.67 11.49 -33.66
CA MET A 146 9.86 11.03 -32.54
C MET A 146 10.33 9.65 -32.03
N GLU A 147 10.53 8.70 -32.94
CA GLU A 147 11.02 7.34 -32.67
C GLU A 147 12.42 7.34 -32.08
N ASN A 148 13.27 8.32 -32.42
CA ASN A 148 14.56 8.48 -31.75
C ASN A 148 14.46 9.18 -30.38
N ALA A 149 13.54 10.15 -30.21
CA ALA A 149 13.42 10.91 -28.97
C ALA A 149 12.79 10.09 -27.84
N TYR A 150 11.83 9.22 -28.16
CA TYR A 150 11.14 8.36 -27.21
C TYR A 150 12.08 7.39 -26.46
N PRO A 151 12.87 6.51 -27.11
CA PRO A 151 13.81 5.59 -26.46
C PRO A 151 14.94 6.32 -25.74
N LYS A 152 15.39 7.48 -26.26
CA LYS A 152 16.35 8.36 -25.54
C LYS A 152 15.80 8.84 -24.19
N LYS A 153 14.48 8.97 -24.04
CA LYS A 153 13.80 9.33 -22.79
C LYS A 153 13.36 8.14 -21.95
N VAL A 154 13.17 6.97 -22.55
CA VAL A 154 12.94 5.70 -21.82
C VAL A 154 14.16 5.33 -20.98
N GLY A 155 15.37 5.67 -21.44
CA GLY A 155 16.61 5.47 -20.68
C GLY A 155 16.92 4.00 -20.51
N ARG A 156 17.73 3.43 -21.41
CA ARG A 156 18.56 2.22 -21.24
C ARG A 156 18.12 1.26 -20.11
N VAL A 157 17.01 0.56 -20.29
CA VAL A 157 16.76 -0.73 -19.64
C VAL A 157 16.20 -1.65 -20.71
N GLU A 158 17.09 -2.27 -21.47
CA GLU A 158 16.74 -3.40 -22.32
C GLU A 158 16.18 -4.51 -21.41
N GLY A 159 14.88 -4.78 -21.53
CA GLY A 159 14.22 -5.92 -20.89
C GLY A 159 13.14 -5.63 -19.85
N ALA A 160 12.91 -4.38 -19.42
CA ALA A 160 11.79 -4.05 -18.52
C ALA A 160 10.61 -3.46 -19.30
N ALA A 161 9.43 -4.07 -19.19
CA ALA A 161 8.20 -3.53 -19.78
C ALA A 161 7.87 -2.18 -19.13
N THR A 162 7.91 -1.09 -19.90
CA THR A 162 7.54 0.25 -19.42
C THR A 162 6.08 0.29 -18.97
N THR A 163 5.86 0.75 -17.74
CA THR A 163 4.52 0.83 -17.15
C THR A 163 3.69 1.93 -17.83
N ALA A 164 2.35 1.82 -17.78
CA ALA A 164 1.47 2.85 -18.34
C ALA A 164 1.71 4.24 -17.72
N LYS A 165 2.16 4.29 -16.46
CA LYS A 165 2.53 5.52 -15.74
C LYS A 165 3.78 6.18 -16.34
N GLU A 166 4.84 5.40 -16.58
CA GLU A 166 6.09 5.87 -17.19
C GLU A 166 5.86 6.33 -18.63
N LYS A 167 5.13 5.54 -19.42
CA LYS A 167 4.73 5.91 -20.79
C LYS A 167 3.99 7.24 -20.81
N ALA A 168 3.02 7.43 -19.91
CA ALA A 168 2.28 8.69 -19.81
C ALA A 168 3.18 9.89 -19.44
N LEU A 169 4.18 9.69 -18.58
CA LEU A 169 5.14 10.74 -18.21
C LEU A 169 6.03 11.14 -19.40
N ILE A 170 6.55 10.16 -20.15
CA ILE A 170 7.36 10.39 -21.36
C ILE A 170 6.53 11.12 -22.42
N VAL A 171 5.31 10.66 -22.67
CA VAL A 171 4.38 11.32 -23.61
C VAL A 171 4.06 12.75 -23.15
N LYS A 172 3.85 12.98 -21.86
CA LYS A 172 3.58 14.32 -21.31
C LYS A 172 4.75 15.28 -21.56
N GLN A 173 5.99 14.81 -21.40
CA GLN A 173 7.19 15.62 -21.65
C GLN A 173 7.44 15.90 -23.13
N LEU A 174 7.20 14.91 -24.01
CA LEU A 174 7.43 15.02 -25.45
C LEU A 174 6.30 15.73 -26.21
N ARG A 175 5.13 15.90 -25.59
CA ARG A 175 3.95 16.57 -26.18
C ARG A 175 4.21 18.00 -26.63
N SER A 176 5.21 18.69 -26.08
CA SER A 176 5.58 20.04 -26.52
C SER A 176 6.25 20.08 -27.90
N ARG A 177 6.82 18.95 -28.35
CA ARG A 177 7.60 18.84 -29.60
C ARG A 177 6.94 17.97 -30.66
N PHE A 178 6.10 17.01 -30.25
CA PHE A 178 5.48 16.05 -31.16
C PHE A 178 3.98 15.93 -30.91
N SER A 179 3.23 15.51 -31.93
CA SER A 179 1.78 15.33 -31.81
C SER A 179 1.42 14.26 -30.78
N LEU A 180 0.43 14.54 -29.93
CA LEU A 180 -0.03 13.61 -28.90
C LEU A 180 -0.51 12.27 -29.49
N CYS A 181 -1.21 12.30 -30.61
CA CYS A 181 -1.70 11.07 -31.25
C CYS A 181 -0.55 10.18 -31.74
N ALA A 182 0.50 10.75 -32.33
CA ALA A 182 1.66 9.98 -32.78
C ALA A 182 2.43 9.40 -31.58
N LEU A 183 2.64 10.18 -30.52
CA LEU A 183 3.29 9.73 -29.29
C LEU A 183 2.53 8.60 -28.58
N LEU A 184 1.20 8.67 -28.54
CA LEU A 184 0.36 7.60 -27.96
C LEU A 184 0.41 6.32 -28.77
N THR A 185 0.46 6.44 -30.10
CA THR A 185 0.60 5.31 -31.02
C THR A 185 1.96 4.64 -30.84
N LEU A 186 3.04 5.42 -30.82
CA LEU A 186 4.40 4.93 -30.58
C LEU A 186 4.54 4.28 -29.18
N ALA A 187 3.93 4.86 -28.15
CA ALA A 187 3.97 4.31 -26.79
C ALA A 187 3.09 3.06 -26.61
N GLY A 188 2.18 2.77 -27.56
CA GLY A 188 1.14 1.76 -27.38
C GLY A 188 0.21 2.08 -26.20
N LEU A 189 -0.11 3.36 -25.97
CA LEU A 189 -0.88 3.83 -24.82
C LEU A 189 -2.23 4.40 -25.28
N ALA A 190 -3.34 3.88 -24.75
CA ALA A 190 -4.65 4.42 -25.05
C ALA A 190 -4.80 5.87 -24.54
N ARG A 191 -5.51 6.71 -25.32
CA ARG A 191 -5.72 8.13 -25.00
C ARG A 191 -6.41 8.34 -23.65
N SER A 192 -7.39 7.51 -23.31
CA SER A 192 -8.06 7.54 -22.00
C SER A 192 -7.09 7.24 -20.86
N THR A 193 -6.24 6.23 -21.02
CA THR A 193 -5.19 5.87 -20.05
C THR A 193 -4.18 6.99 -19.86
N PHE A 194 -3.78 7.69 -20.93
CA PHE A 194 -2.89 8.85 -20.82
C PHE A 194 -3.49 9.95 -19.94
N TYR A 195 -4.71 10.41 -20.21
CA TYR A 195 -5.33 11.46 -19.41
C TYR A 195 -5.59 11.02 -17.96
N TYR A 196 -5.99 9.75 -17.76
CA TYR A 196 -6.10 9.16 -16.43
C TYR A 196 -4.77 9.23 -15.67
N GLN A 197 -3.67 8.78 -16.27
CA GLN A 197 -2.34 8.80 -15.65
C GLN A 197 -1.85 10.23 -15.39
N VAL A 198 -2.08 11.17 -16.32
CA VAL A 198 -1.75 12.59 -16.12
C VAL A 198 -2.52 13.17 -14.92
N GLN A 199 -3.80 12.82 -14.78
CA GLN A 199 -4.64 13.26 -13.67
C GLN A 199 -4.19 12.63 -12.34
N VAL A 200 -3.86 11.33 -12.33
CA VAL A 200 -3.33 10.64 -11.15
C VAL A 200 -1.99 11.24 -10.72
N GLN A 201 -1.11 11.56 -11.68
CA GLN A 201 0.18 12.20 -11.39
C GLN A 201 0.06 13.64 -10.90
N SER A 202 -1.02 14.35 -11.22
CA SER A 202 -1.26 15.70 -10.71
C SER A 202 -1.94 15.72 -9.34
N ARG A 203 -2.39 14.58 -8.82
CA ARG A 203 -2.96 14.52 -7.47
C ARG A 203 -1.83 14.64 -6.44
N PRO A 204 -2.07 15.37 -5.34
CA PRO A 204 -1.14 15.35 -4.21
C PRO A 204 -1.00 13.91 -3.71
N ASP A 205 0.22 13.55 -3.29
CA ASP A 205 0.50 12.23 -2.74
C ASP A 205 -0.29 12.06 -1.43
N PRO A 206 -1.27 11.12 -1.36
CA PRO A 206 -2.06 10.91 -0.15
C PRO A 206 -1.20 10.44 1.03
N ASP A 207 -0.04 9.85 0.75
CA ASP A 207 0.88 9.35 1.76
C ASP A 207 1.95 10.39 2.17
N ALA A 208 1.90 11.63 1.66
CA ALA A 208 2.98 12.62 1.87
C ALA A 208 3.31 12.85 3.34
N ALA A 209 2.29 13.06 4.19
CA ALA A 209 2.49 13.26 5.63
C ALA A 209 3.05 12.00 6.29
N LEU A 210 2.60 10.81 5.89
CA LEU A 210 3.08 9.55 6.43
C LEU A 210 4.52 9.25 5.97
N LYS A 211 4.91 9.66 4.77
CA LYS A 211 6.31 9.57 4.28
C LYS A 211 7.23 10.42 5.15
N GLN A 212 6.85 11.68 5.40
CA GLN A 212 7.62 12.57 6.28
C GLN A 212 7.75 12.00 7.70
N GLU A 213 6.67 11.44 8.24
CA GLU A 213 6.68 10.78 9.55
C GLU A 213 7.63 9.57 9.57
N VAL A 214 7.58 8.72 8.55
CA VAL A 214 8.45 7.55 8.42
C VAL A 214 9.92 7.95 8.30
N GLU A 215 10.23 8.97 7.50
CA GLU A 215 11.60 9.52 7.38
C GLU A 215 12.08 10.08 8.72
N ARG A 216 11.26 10.88 9.39
CA ARG A 216 11.61 11.49 10.67
C ARG A 216 11.97 10.43 11.70
N ILE A 217 11.09 9.44 11.91
CA ILE A 217 11.33 8.34 12.85
C ILE A 217 12.58 7.53 12.46
N TYR A 218 12.77 7.26 11.15
CA TYR A 218 13.93 6.53 10.68
C TYR A 218 15.24 7.26 11.02
N HIS A 219 15.31 8.57 10.82
CA HIS A 219 16.49 9.38 11.11
C HIS A 219 16.72 9.61 12.61
N GLU A 220 15.66 9.87 13.38
CA GLU A 220 15.71 9.94 14.85
C GLU A 220 16.28 8.65 15.44
N GLU A 221 15.90 7.50 14.88
CA GLU A 221 16.35 6.16 15.30
C GLU A 221 17.60 5.69 14.56
N ARG A 222 18.36 6.61 13.98
CA ARG A 222 19.70 6.38 13.38
C ARG A 222 19.70 5.29 12.28
N GLY A 223 18.57 5.09 11.60
CA GLY A 223 18.38 4.04 10.60
C GLY A 223 18.32 2.61 11.15
N LEU A 224 18.22 2.43 12.47
CA LEU A 224 18.17 1.11 13.11
C LEU A 224 16.80 0.46 12.95
N TYR A 225 15.73 1.24 12.78
CA TYR A 225 14.36 0.73 12.78
C TYR A 225 13.89 0.33 11.38
N GLY A 226 13.42 -0.92 11.27
CA GLY A 226 12.69 -1.39 10.10
C GLY A 226 11.19 -1.15 10.21
N ALA A 227 10.45 -1.48 9.15
CA ALA A 227 9.01 -1.23 9.03
C ALA A 227 8.20 -1.65 10.27
N ARG A 228 8.54 -2.78 10.91
CA ARG A 228 7.86 -3.27 12.13
C ARG A 228 7.99 -2.30 13.31
N ARG A 229 9.18 -1.77 13.56
CA ARG A 229 9.43 -0.86 14.69
C ARG A 229 8.89 0.53 14.39
N ILE A 230 9.09 1.04 13.17
CA ILE A 230 8.50 2.32 12.75
C ILE A 230 6.97 2.28 12.88
N THR A 231 6.32 1.20 12.43
CA THR A 231 4.87 1.01 12.61
C THR A 231 4.46 1.06 14.09
N ALA A 232 5.25 0.46 14.99
CA ALA A 232 4.96 0.47 16.42
C ALA A 232 5.11 1.89 17.02
N VAL A 233 6.14 2.64 16.62
CA VAL A 233 6.31 4.04 17.04
C VAL A 233 5.12 4.89 16.58
N ILE A 234 4.70 4.79 15.31
CA ILE A 234 3.56 5.53 14.76
C ILE A 234 2.24 5.16 15.47
N ARG A 235 2.07 3.89 15.83
CA ARG A 235 0.88 3.46 16.58
C ARG A 235 0.89 4.00 18.01
N ASN A 236 2.06 4.05 18.64
CA ASN A 236 2.20 4.60 19.98
C ASN A 236 2.00 6.12 20.03
N SER A 237 2.14 6.83 18.91
CA SER A 237 1.75 8.24 18.78
C SER A 237 0.26 8.44 18.44
N GLY A 238 -0.54 7.37 18.43
CA GLY A 238 -1.99 7.41 18.24
C GLY A 238 -2.46 7.20 16.79
N THR A 239 -1.55 7.01 15.83
CA THR A 239 -1.91 6.84 14.42
C THR A 239 -2.03 5.35 14.05
N LEU A 240 -3.22 4.92 13.65
CA LEU A 240 -3.47 3.54 13.20
C LEU A 240 -2.98 3.35 11.76
N VAL A 241 -1.80 2.73 11.60
CA VAL A 241 -1.24 2.39 10.28
C VAL A 241 -0.98 0.89 10.14
N ASN A 242 -1.19 0.35 8.94
CA ASN A 242 -0.83 -1.03 8.61
C ASN A 242 0.66 -1.13 8.30
N LYS A 243 1.34 -2.15 8.85
CA LYS A 243 2.75 -2.43 8.60
C LYS A 243 3.09 -2.50 7.10
N LYS A 244 2.21 -3.06 6.26
CA LYS A 244 2.45 -3.16 4.80
C LYS A 244 2.53 -1.80 4.11
N VAL A 245 1.80 -0.80 4.63
CA VAL A 245 1.87 0.58 4.12
C VAL A 245 3.23 1.17 4.44
N VAL A 246 3.67 1.10 5.71
CA VAL A 246 5.01 1.57 6.12
C VAL A 246 6.12 0.87 5.34
N GLU A 247 6.00 -0.45 5.12
CA GLU A 247 6.98 -1.24 4.35
C GLU A 247 7.07 -0.78 2.89
N ARG A 248 5.92 -0.52 2.23
CA ARG A 248 5.89 0.07 0.88
C ARG A 248 6.53 1.46 0.87
N LEU A 249 6.19 2.33 1.83
CA LEU A 249 6.71 3.70 1.88
C LEU A 249 8.22 3.73 2.12
N MET A 250 8.74 2.90 3.02
CA MET A 250 10.19 2.75 3.20
C MET A 250 10.87 2.32 1.90
N ALA A 251 10.28 1.40 1.14
CA ALA A 251 10.83 0.97 -0.15
C ALA A 251 10.82 2.09 -1.19
N GLU A 252 9.74 2.87 -1.28
CA GLU A 252 9.63 4.05 -2.16
C GLU A 252 10.68 5.13 -1.84
N LEU A 253 11.00 5.30 -0.55
CA LEU A 253 11.98 6.26 -0.05
C LEU A 253 13.42 5.72 -0.04
N GLY A 254 13.63 4.44 -0.38
CA GLY A 254 14.95 3.81 -0.34
C GLY A 254 15.50 3.54 1.07
N LEU A 255 14.65 3.62 2.10
CA LEU A 255 15.04 3.42 3.50
C LEU A 255 15.17 1.93 3.84
N ARG A 256 16.31 1.53 4.41
CA ARG A 256 16.58 0.14 4.81
C ARG A 256 17.19 0.08 6.19
N SER A 257 16.57 -0.71 7.07
CA SER A 257 17.09 -0.95 8.41
C SER A 257 18.38 -1.75 8.37
N VAL A 258 19.34 -1.38 9.22
CA VAL A 258 20.54 -2.17 9.46
C VAL A 258 20.14 -3.51 10.11
N VAL A 259 20.45 -4.61 9.43
CA VAL A 259 20.18 -5.97 9.94
C VAL A 259 21.47 -6.63 10.39
N ARG A 260 21.42 -7.30 11.54
CA ARG A 260 22.50 -8.15 12.05
C ARG A 260 22.83 -9.27 11.03
N PRO A 261 24.10 -9.43 10.62
CA PRO A 261 24.53 -10.59 9.84
C PRO A 261 24.25 -11.89 10.61
N LYS A 262 23.56 -12.86 9.99
CA LYS A 262 23.38 -14.19 10.58
C LYS A 262 24.71 -14.92 10.56
N LYS A 263 25.23 -15.30 11.74
CA LYS A 263 26.39 -16.20 11.86
C LYS A 263 25.91 -17.63 12.13
N TYR A 264 26.49 -18.60 11.41
CA TYR A 264 26.28 -20.03 11.63
C TYR A 264 26.91 -20.47 12.97
N ARG A 265 26.31 -21.46 13.65
CA ARG A 265 26.79 -22.00 14.93
C ARG A 265 26.84 -23.53 14.87
N SER A 266 27.98 -24.13 15.23
CA SER A 266 28.26 -25.56 15.09
C SER A 266 28.74 -26.24 16.39
N TYR A 267 28.31 -25.78 17.57
CA TYR A 267 28.84 -26.34 18.81
C TYR A 267 28.14 -27.64 19.25
N LYS A 268 28.94 -28.69 19.50
CA LYS A 268 28.57 -29.97 20.16
C LYS A 268 29.63 -30.26 21.22
N GLY A 269 29.26 -30.26 22.51
CA GLY A 269 30.18 -30.56 23.62
C GLY A 269 29.48 -31.24 24.79
N THR A 270 30.24 -31.98 25.60
CA THR A 270 29.77 -32.82 26.71
C THR A 270 29.70 -32.09 28.06
N VAL A 271 28.72 -32.51 28.88
CA VAL A 271 28.26 -31.84 30.11
C VAL A 271 29.15 -32.18 31.31
N GLY A 272 29.66 -31.17 32.01
CA GLY A 272 30.26 -31.29 33.34
C GLY A 272 29.27 -30.92 34.46
N LYS A 273 29.39 -31.56 35.64
CA LYS A 273 28.54 -31.33 36.82
C LYS A 273 29.05 -30.15 37.67
N ILE A 274 28.42 -28.97 37.59
CA ILE A 274 28.52 -27.87 38.59
C ILE A 274 27.23 -27.04 38.54
N ALA A 275 26.63 -26.79 39.72
CA ALA A 275 25.36 -26.08 40.04
C ALA A 275 24.11 -26.48 39.22
N PRO A 276 22.93 -26.69 39.84
CA PRO A 276 21.73 -27.02 39.09
C PRO A 276 21.32 -25.84 38.19
N ASN A 277 20.99 -26.13 36.92
CA ASN A 277 20.40 -25.14 36.01
C ASN A 277 18.95 -24.90 36.43
N LEU A 278 18.74 -24.05 37.44
CA LEU A 278 17.41 -23.64 37.94
C LEU A 278 16.60 -22.81 36.92
N LEU A 279 17.24 -22.28 35.87
CA LEU A 279 16.55 -21.46 34.88
C LEU A 279 15.83 -22.31 33.84
N GLU A 280 16.33 -23.51 33.52
CA GLU A 280 15.73 -24.50 32.60
C GLU A 280 15.20 -23.90 31.28
N ARG A 281 15.86 -22.85 30.76
CA ARG A 281 15.42 -22.05 29.60
C ARG A 281 14.10 -21.28 29.78
N ASN A 282 13.56 -21.23 30.98
CA ASN A 282 12.49 -20.33 31.37
C ASN A 282 13.02 -18.92 31.59
N PHE A 283 13.23 -18.21 30.48
CA PHE A 283 13.61 -16.79 30.44
C PHE A 283 12.46 -15.83 30.78
N THR A 284 11.30 -16.34 31.21
CA THR A 284 10.17 -15.49 31.61
C THR A 284 10.24 -15.21 33.11
N ALA A 285 10.08 -13.93 33.46
CA ALA A 285 9.85 -13.47 34.81
C ALA A 285 8.47 -12.79 34.84
N GLN A 286 7.73 -12.94 35.94
CA GLN A 286 6.39 -12.37 36.11
C GLN A 286 6.43 -11.00 36.77
N ARG A 287 7.51 -10.71 37.51
CA ARG A 287 7.73 -9.44 38.21
C ARG A 287 9.18 -8.96 38.02
N PRO A 288 9.45 -7.66 38.15
CA PRO A 288 10.81 -7.13 38.20
C PRO A 288 11.64 -7.82 39.28
N ASN A 289 12.95 -7.93 39.06
CA ASN A 289 13.93 -8.47 40.02
C ASN A 289 13.67 -9.92 40.47
N GLN A 290 12.98 -10.71 39.65
CA GLN A 290 12.77 -12.13 39.93
C GLN A 290 13.88 -13.01 39.37
N LYS A 291 14.36 -12.69 38.17
CA LYS A 291 15.43 -13.44 37.50
C LYS A 291 16.36 -12.48 36.76
N TRP A 292 17.62 -12.50 37.13
CA TRP A 292 18.68 -11.74 36.48
C TRP A 292 19.60 -12.69 35.72
N VAL A 293 20.13 -12.21 34.60
CA VAL A 293 21.14 -12.91 33.81
C VAL A 293 22.36 -12.02 33.63
N THR A 294 23.55 -12.61 33.62
CA THR A 294 24.81 -11.90 33.39
C THR A 294 25.76 -12.73 32.53
N ASP A 295 26.68 -12.04 31.85
CA ASP A 295 27.76 -12.62 31.04
C ASP A 295 28.81 -11.52 30.77
N VAL A 296 29.97 -11.87 30.24
CA VAL A 296 31.02 -10.92 29.85
C VAL A 296 31.20 -10.93 28.33
N THR A 297 31.27 -9.75 27.72
CA THR A 297 31.63 -9.61 26.30
C THR A 297 32.89 -8.75 26.13
N GLU A 298 33.72 -9.10 25.15
CA GLU A 298 34.88 -8.29 24.73
C GLU A 298 34.58 -7.43 23.50
N PHE A 299 35.24 -6.27 23.44
CA PHE A 299 35.33 -5.35 22.32
C PHE A 299 36.82 -5.07 22.03
N LYS A 300 37.19 -5.01 20.75
CA LYS A 300 38.56 -4.71 20.31
C LYS A 300 38.60 -3.34 19.65
N VAL A 301 39.37 -2.42 20.21
CA VAL A 301 39.52 -1.02 19.73
C VAL A 301 40.97 -0.60 19.82
N ALA A 302 41.53 -0.04 18.75
CA ALA A 302 42.90 0.47 18.69
C ALA A 302 43.96 -0.48 19.30
N ASN A 303 43.90 -1.77 18.94
CA ASN A 303 44.75 -2.85 19.48
C ASN A 303 44.63 -3.13 20.99
N ARG A 304 43.70 -2.48 21.67
CA ARG A 304 43.34 -2.75 23.06
C ARG A 304 42.01 -3.48 23.14
N LYS A 305 41.71 -4.00 24.33
CA LYS A 305 40.45 -4.68 24.64
C LYS A 305 39.69 -3.94 25.72
N LEU A 306 38.37 -3.88 25.57
CA LEU A 306 37.43 -3.43 26.60
C LEU A 306 36.43 -4.56 26.85
N TYR A 307 36.21 -4.86 28.11
CA TYR A 307 35.28 -5.89 28.58
C TYR A 307 34.07 -5.21 29.22
N LEU A 308 32.88 -5.70 28.89
CA LEU A 308 31.62 -5.28 29.47
C LEU A 308 31.01 -6.46 30.21
N SER A 309 30.67 -6.23 31.48
CA SER A 309 29.94 -7.17 32.32
C SER A 309 28.61 -6.53 32.73
N PRO A 310 27.48 -6.87 32.07
CA PRO A 310 26.17 -6.34 32.43
C PRO A 310 25.31 -7.35 33.19
N VAL A 311 24.32 -6.85 33.93
CA VAL A 311 23.21 -7.60 34.53
C VAL A 311 21.93 -7.19 33.84
N MET A 312 21.18 -8.15 33.33
CA MET A 312 19.88 -7.93 32.73
C MET A 312 18.75 -8.52 33.58
N ASP A 313 17.70 -7.74 33.82
CA ASP A 313 16.43 -8.27 34.34
C ASP A 313 15.63 -8.94 33.22
N LEU A 314 15.30 -10.22 33.38
CA LEU A 314 14.54 -10.97 32.38
C LEU A 314 13.08 -10.53 32.21
N TYR A 315 12.51 -9.79 33.17
CA TYR A 315 11.14 -9.29 33.09
C TYR A 315 10.92 -8.39 31.87
N ASN A 316 11.67 -7.28 31.79
CA ASN A 316 11.61 -6.29 30.71
C ASN A 316 12.87 -6.31 29.81
N GLY A 317 13.90 -7.04 30.21
CA GLY A 317 15.21 -7.04 29.54
C GLY A 317 15.96 -5.72 29.73
N GLU A 318 15.79 -5.03 30.85
CA GLU A 318 16.57 -3.85 31.24
C GLU A 318 17.95 -4.26 31.72
N ILE A 319 18.98 -3.49 31.35
CA ILE A 319 20.30 -3.62 31.97
C ILE A 319 20.27 -2.84 33.28
N VAL A 320 20.20 -3.53 34.41
CA VAL A 320 20.06 -2.91 35.74
C VAL A 320 21.39 -2.40 36.28
N ALA A 321 22.49 -3.05 35.92
CA ALA A 321 23.84 -2.65 36.29
C ALA A 321 24.84 -3.15 35.25
N TYR A 322 25.99 -2.49 35.18
CA TYR A 322 27.13 -2.96 34.39
C TYR A 322 28.45 -2.40 34.91
N GLU A 323 29.54 -3.04 34.50
CA GLU A 323 30.91 -2.59 34.72
C GLU A 323 31.72 -2.71 33.43
N LEU A 324 32.69 -1.82 33.26
CA LEU A 324 33.64 -1.80 32.16
C LEU A 324 35.07 -1.95 32.69
N SER A 325 35.90 -2.72 31.99
CA SER A 325 37.32 -2.83 32.33
C SER A 325 38.16 -3.15 31.11
N THR A 326 39.40 -2.70 31.09
CA THR A 326 40.38 -3.03 30.04
C THR A 326 40.96 -4.44 30.22
N ARG A 327 40.68 -5.11 31.34
CA ARG A 327 41.18 -6.44 31.67
C ARG A 327 40.03 -7.36 32.12
N PRO A 328 40.06 -8.65 31.76
CA PRO A 328 39.06 -9.62 32.21
C PRO A 328 39.42 -10.14 33.62
N CYS A 329 39.43 -9.24 34.60
CA CYS A 329 39.74 -9.58 36.00
C CYS A 329 38.47 -9.93 36.79
N PHE A 330 38.65 -10.61 37.94
CA PHE A 330 37.54 -10.92 38.84
C PHE A 330 36.82 -9.66 39.34
N GLU A 331 37.58 -8.56 39.53
CA GLU A 331 37.08 -7.26 39.98
C GLU A 331 35.98 -6.69 39.07
N LEU A 332 36.09 -6.88 37.75
CA LEU A 332 35.04 -6.48 36.79
C LEU A 332 33.67 -7.05 37.17
N VAL A 333 33.65 -8.32 37.60
CA VAL A 333 32.43 -9.06 37.88
C VAL A 333 31.94 -8.78 39.29
N THR A 334 32.84 -8.62 40.26
CA THR A 334 32.45 -8.26 41.63
C THR A 334 31.94 -6.83 41.74
N SER A 335 32.59 -5.86 41.08
CA SER A 335 32.15 -4.46 41.11
C SER A 335 30.80 -4.29 40.40
N MET A 336 30.61 -4.99 39.27
CA MET A 336 29.29 -5.12 38.63
C MET A 336 28.25 -5.69 39.60
N LEU A 337 28.59 -6.78 40.31
CA LEU A 337 27.65 -7.44 41.21
C LEU A 337 27.28 -6.51 42.38
N ASP A 338 28.24 -5.80 42.94
CA ASP A 338 28.00 -4.84 44.03
C ASP A 338 27.07 -3.72 43.58
N LYS A 339 27.31 -3.13 42.40
CA LYS A 339 26.42 -2.14 41.77
C LYS A 339 25.00 -2.68 41.60
N ALA A 340 24.86 -3.94 41.18
CA ALA A 340 23.55 -4.56 40.98
C ALA A 340 22.82 -4.82 42.31
N LEU A 341 23.51 -5.40 43.30
CA LEU A 341 22.92 -5.75 44.59
C LEU A 341 22.54 -4.53 45.44
N GLN A 342 23.21 -3.39 45.25
CA GLN A 342 22.85 -2.12 45.90
C GLN A 342 21.46 -1.60 45.51
N GLN A 343 20.93 -2.00 44.35
CA GLN A 343 19.61 -1.58 43.88
C GLN A 343 18.46 -2.46 44.42
N LEU A 344 18.80 -3.56 45.10
CA LEU A 344 17.81 -4.49 45.63
C LEU A 344 17.40 -4.10 47.05
N GLN A 345 16.12 -4.32 47.35
CA GLN A 345 15.63 -4.37 48.72
C GLN A 345 16.19 -5.60 49.45
N ASP A 346 16.04 -5.64 50.77
CA ASP A 346 16.44 -6.79 51.56
C ASP A 346 15.62 -8.03 51.17
N GLU A 347 16.32 -9.17 51.03
CA GLU A 347 15.78 -10.48 50.64
C GLU A 347 14.92 -10.50 49.34
N PRO A 348 15.48 -10.13 48.18
CA PRO A 348 14.74 -9.93 46.93
C PRO A 348 14.08 -11.18 46.35
N LYS A 349 14.34 -12.38 46.91
CA LYS A 349 13.93 -13.69 46.34
C LYS A 349 14.26 -13.77 44.83
N LEU A 350 15.49 -13.35 44.50
CA LEU A 350 16.03 -13.24 43.14
C LEU A 350 16.84 -14.49 42.77
N VAL A 351 16.77 -14.90 41.51
CA VAL A 351 17.72 -15.86 40.91
C VAL A 351 18.71 -15.10 40.03
N MET A 352 20.01 -15.22 40.30
CA MET A 352 21.09 -14.73 39.44
C MET A 352 21.61 -15.88 38.59
N HIS A 353 21.47 -15.77 37.27
CA HIS A 353 21.90 -16.79 36.31
C HIS A 353 23.12 -16.34 35.50
N SER A 354 24.14 -17.19 35.41
CA SER A 354 25.36 -16.93 34.63
C SER A 354 25.76 -18.16 33.82
N ASP A 355 26.78 -18.00 32.97
CA ASP A 355 27.47 -19.16 32.41
C ASP A 355 28.37 -19.85 33.45
N GLN A 356 29.13 -20.87 33.01
CA GLN A 356 30.12 -21.57 33.84
C GLN A 356 31.51 -20.93 33.87
N GLY A 357 31.62 -19.63 33.59
CA GLY A 357 32.88 -18.88 33.70
C GLY A 357 33.48 -18.98 35.10
N TRP A 358 34.82 -19.03 35.19
CA TRP A 358 35.55 -19.18 36.45
C TRP A 358 35.21 -18.06 37.45
N GLN A 359 34.96 -16.85 36.96
CA GLN A 359 34.54 -15.70 37.77
C GLN A 359 33.28 -15.99 38.60
N TYR A 360 32.30 -16.70 38.03
CA TYR A 360 31.02 -16.96 38.70
C TYR A 360 31.11 -18.14 39.69
N GLN A 361 32.15 -18.96 39.58
CA GLN A 361 32.40 -20.08 40.49
C GLN A 361 33.17 -19.63 41.75
N HIS A 362 33.78 -18.45 41.73
CA HIS A 362 34.66 -17.97 42.80
C HIS A 362 33.92 -17.82 44.14
N ALA A 363 34.57 -18.20 45.24
CA ALA A 363 33.95 -18.23 46.57
C ALA A 363 33.39 -16.88 47.00
N GLN A 364 34.11 -15.78 46.74
CA GLN A 364 33.67 -14.43 47.07
C GLN A 364 32.40 -14.02 46.31
N TYR A 365 32.24 -14.46 45.06
CA TYR A 365 31.03 -14.19 44.27
C TYR A 365 29.83 -14.92 44.88
N ARG A 366 29.99 -16.21 45.19
CA ARG A 366 28.94 -17.01 45.85
C ARG A 366 28.56 -16.46 47.22
N GLN A 367 29.54 -16.00 47.99
CA GLN A 367 29.32 -15.41 49.30
C GLN A 367 28.51 -14.10 49.21
N LYS A 368 28.86 -13.20 48.28
CA LYS A 368 28.09 -11.96 48.04
C LYS A 368 26.62 -12.24 47.69
N LEU A 369 26.36 -13.25 46.86
CA LEU A 369 25.00 -13.69 46.54
C LEU A 369 24.27 -14.25 47.78
N ALA A 370 24.92 -15.13 48.53
CA ALA A 370 24.34 -15.76 49.72
C ALA A 370 23.99 -14.74 50.81
N VAL A 371 24.85 -13.76 51.06
CA VAL A 371 24.63 -12.67 52.04
C VAL A 371 23.38 -11.85 51.70
N LYS A 372 23.09 -11.66 50.41
CA LYS A 372 21.90 -10.94 49.94
C LYS A 372 20.68 -11.85 49.69
N GLY A 373 20.75 -13.14 50.04
CA GLY A 373 19.66 -14.09 49.81
C GLY A 373 19.36 -14.35 48.33
N VAL A 374 20.31 -14.12 47.43
CA VAL A 374 20.17 -14.34 45.99
C VAL A 374 20.56 -15.77 45.64
N LYS A 375 19.68 -16.49 44.94
CA LYS A 375 19.94 -17.88 44.51
C LYS A 375 20.78 -17.88 43.24
N GLN A 376 21.94 -18.52 43.28
CA GLN A 376 22.76 -18.70 42.09
C GLN A 376 22.20 -19.82 41.18
N SER A 377 22.19 -19.56 39.89
CA SER A 377 21.90 -20.53 38.84
C SER A 377 23.00 -20.45 37.78
N MET A 378 23.40 -21.58 37.20
CA MET A 378 24.43 -21.59 36.15
C MET A 378 23.98 -22.44 34.97
N SER A 379 24.37 -22.03 33.77
CA SER A 379 24.11 -22.81 32.55
C SER A 379 24.83 -24.15 32.55
N ARG A 380 24.42 -25.08 31.67
CA ARG A 380 25.21 -26.31 31.43
C ARG A 380 26.41 -25.97 30.55
N LYS A 381 27.57 -26.56 30.84
CA LYS A 381 28.79 -26.43 30.01
C LYS A 381 28.45 -26.72 28.54
N GLY A 382 28.77 -25.77 27.66
CA GLY A 382 28.60 -25.95 26.22
C GLY A 382 27.19 -25.74 25.67
N ASN A 383 26.22 -25.31 26.48
CA ASN A 383 24.86 -25.01 26.00
C ASN A 383 24.61 -23.49 25.94
N CYS A 384 24.92 -22.88 24.79
CA CYS A 384 24.65 -21.46 24.52
C CYS A 384 23.17 -21.06 24.68
N LEU A 385 22.25 -22.02 24.58
CA LEU A 385 20.81 -21.73 24.69
C LEU A 385 20.41 -21.31 26.11
N ASP A 386 21.18 -21.72 27.13
CA ASP A 386 20.84 -21.45 28.53
C ASP A 386 21.14 -19.99 28.93
N ASN A 387 22.01 -19.27 28.18
CA ASN A 387 22.26 -17.83 28.35
C ASN A 387 21.82 -16.99 27.13
N ALA A 388 20.86 -17.49 26.35
CA ALA A 388 20.45 -16.88 25.09
C ALA A 388 19.98 -15.42 25.20
N ALA A 389 19.44 -15.02 26.36
CA ALA A 389 19.03 -13.64 26.61
C ALA A 389 20.22 -12.65 26.54
N MET A 390 21.33 -12.97 27.21
CA MET A 390 22.54 -12.16 27.16
C MET A 390 23.21 -12.19 25.79
N GLU A 391 23.24 -13.35 25.14
CA GLU A 391 23.77 -13.45 23.78
C GLU A 391 22.97 -12.61 22.78
N SER A 392 21.64 -12.57 22.93
CA SER A 392 20.76 -11.73 22.13
C SER A 392 21.02 -10.25 22.38
N PHE A 393 21.24 -9.85 23.65
CA PHE A 393 21.63 -8.49 24.00
C PHE A 393 22.95 -8.11 23.35
N PHE A 394 24.02 -8.89 23.54
CA PHE A 394 25.32 -8.59 22.94
C PHE A 394 25.28 -8.56 21.42
N GLY A 395 24.51 -9.44 20.80
CA GLY A 395 24.29 -9.42 19.36
C GLY A 395 23.62 -8.14 18.88
N THR A 396 22.64 -7.64 19.65
CA THR A 396 21.95 -6.38 19.37
C THR A 396 22.89 -5.20 19.55
N LEU A 397 23.54 -5.09 20.71
CA LEU A 397 24.53 -4.08 21.06
C LEU A 397 25.62 -3.99 19.99
N LYS A 398 26.24 -5.12 19.63
CA LYS A 398 27.32 -5.12 18.64
C LYS A 398 26.84 -4.71 17.24
N SER A 399 25.64 -5.10 16.85
CA SER A 399 25.12 -4.80 15.50
C SER A 399 24.58 -3.39 15.36
N GLU A 400 23.94 -2.85 16.40
CA GLU A 400 23.31 -1.53 16.38
C GLU A 400 24.26 -0.40 16.80
N PHE A 401 25.36 -0.72 17.49
CA PHE A 401 26.31 0.29 17.99
C PHE A 401 27.74 0.01 17.51
N PHE A 402 28.30 -1.15 17.86
CA PHE A 402 29.75 -1.37 17.69
C PHE A 402 30.20 -1.53 16.23
N TYR A 403 29.43 -2.24 15.39
CA TYR A 403 29.83 -2.50 13.99
C TYR A 403 29.49 -1.37 13.03
N LEU A 404 28.69 -0.39 13.46
CA LEU A 404 28.28 0.74 12.63
C LEU A 404 29.23 1.94 12.71
N LYS A 405 30.08 1.97 13.73
CA LYS A 405 31.00 3.08 14.00
C LYS A 405 32.41 2.53 14.16
N ARG A 406 33.40 3.34 13.77
CA ARG A 406 34.80 3.08 14.09
C ARG A 406 35.13 3.89 15.33
N PHE A 407 35.67 3.22 16.34
CA PHE A 407 36.16 3.85 17.57
C PHE A 407 37.68 3.95 17.50
N GLU A 408 38.24 5.07 17.92
CA GLU A 408 39.67 5.34 17.89
C GLU A 408 40.32 5.14 19.26
N SER A 409 39.55 5.20 20.34
CA SER A 409 40.07 5.08 21.71
C SER A 409 39.15 4.27 22.64
N ILE A 410 39.68 3.88 23.81
CA ILE A 410 38.88 3.19 24.84
C ILE A 410 37.87 4.14 25.45
N GLU A 411 38.27 5.40 25.61
CA GLU A 411 37.48 6.46 26.22
C GLU A 411 36.24 6.76 25.36
N GLU A 412 36.41 6.83 24.04
CA GLU A 412 35.31 7.01 23.09
C GLU A 412 34.35 5.81 23.11
N LEU A 413 34.88 4.58 23.11
CA LEU A 413 34.04 3.38 23.21
C LEU A 413 33.29 3.32 24.54
N THR A 414 33.93 3.71 25.63
CA THR A 414 33.35 3.74 26.98
C THR A 414 32.16 4.69 27.01
N ALA A 415 32.36 5.96 26.64
CA ALA A 415 31.28 6.94 26.58
C ALA A 415 30.13 6.48 25.66
N GLY A 416 30.46 5.91 24.50
CA GLY A 416 29.45 5.39 23.58
C GLY A 416 28.67 4.18 24.13
N LEU A 417 29.31 3.29 24.89
CA LEU A 417 28.63 2.16 25.53
C LEU A 417 27.66 2.64 26.61
N GLU A 418 28.05 3.63 27.41
CA GLU A 418 27.18 4.24 28.42
C GLU A 418 25.95 4.89 27.76
N GLU A 419 26.16 5.69 26.71
CA GLU A 419 25.09 6.31 25.93
C GLU A 419 24.17 5.24 25.32
N TYR A 420 24.73 4.17 24.75
CA TYR A 420 23.95 3.10 24.16
C TYR A 420 23.14 2.32 25.20
N ILE A 421 23.70 2.02 26.38
CA ILE A 421 22.96 1.31 27.43
C ILE A 421 21.80 2.18 27.93
N ARG A 422 22.00 3.49 28.09
CA ARG A 422 20.92 4.45 28.36
C ARG A 422 19.85 4.37 27.26
N TYR A 423 20.26 4.51 26.00
CA TYR A 423 19.33 4.42 24.86
C TYR A 423 18.57 3.09 24.85
N TYR A 424 19.26 1.97 25.06
CA TYR A 424 18.69 0.63 25.10
C TYR A 424 17.62 0.48 26.18
N ASN A 425 17.86 1.05 27.36
CA ASN A 425 16.94 0.97 28.51
C ASN A 425 15.76 1.94 28.40
N HIS A 426 15.99 3.18 27.95
CA HIS A 426 15.02 4.27 28.05
C HIS A 426 14.26 4.57 26.77
N ASP A 427 14.88 4.37 25.60
CA ASP A 427 14.35 4.84 24.32
C ASP A 427 14.03 3.69 23.37
N ARG A 428 14.95 2.71 23.28
CA ARG A 428 14.88 1.63 22.31
C ARG A 428 13.67 0.73 22.54
N ILE A 429 12.74 0.75 21.60
CA ILE A 429 11.50 -0.01 21.73
C ILE A 429 11.72 -1.52 21.54
N LYS A 430 10.95 -2.32 22.27
CA LYS A 430 10.86 -3.77 22.08
C LYS A 430 9.45 -4.15 21.69
N LEU A 431 9.31 -4.81 20.54
CA LEU A 431 8.00 -5.28 20.06
C LEU A 431 7.34 -6.26 21.05
N LYS A 432 8.13 -7.06 21.78
CA LYS A 432 7.63 -7.97 22.83
C LYS A 432 7.02 -7.24 24.03
N LEU A 433 7.37 -5.96 24.23
CA LEU A 433 6.87 -5.10 25.31
C LEU A 433 5.80 -4.13 24.79
N GLY A 434 5.07 -4.50 23.74
CA GLY A 434 4.06 -3.61 23.15
C GLY A 434 4.64 -2.35 22.48
N GLY A 435 5.92 -2.35 22.11
CA GLY A 435 6.57 -1.17 21.53
C GLY A 435 7.07 -0.16 22.58
N LEU A 436 7.20 -0.59 23.84
CA LEU A 436 7.82 0.20 24.91
C LEU A 436 9.30 -0.14 25.04
N SER A 437 10.08 0.80 25.59
CA SER A 437 11.44 0.53 26.06
C SER A 437 11.39 -0.24 27.39
N PRO A 438 12.48 -0.94 27.77
CA PRO A 438 12.53 -1.71 29.02
C PRO A 438 12.07 -0.93 30.24
N VAL A 439 12.58 0.29 30.43
CA VAL A 439 12.24 1.13 31.58
C VAL A 439 10.78 1.59 31.52
N LYS A 440 10.29 2.05 30.36
CA LYS A 440 8.89 2.48 30.19
C LYS A 440 7.91 1.35 30.51
N TYR A 441 8.23 0.12 30.10
CA TYR A 441 7.41 -1.05 30.42
C TYR A 441 7.37 -1.32 31.93
N ARG A 442 8.50 -1.21 32.63
CA ARG A 442 8.56 -1.39 34.08
C ARG A 442 7.79 -0.31 34.83
N THR A 443 7.91 0.96 34.43
CA THR A 443 7.20 2.07 35.10
C THR A 443 5.70 2.01 34.84
N GLN A 444 5.27 1.60 33.64
CA GLN A 444 3.85 1.43 33.32
C GLN A 444 3.23 0.25 34.08
N ALA A 445 3.96 -0.86 34.25
CA ALA A 445 3.46 -2.00 35.03
C ALA A 445 3.40 -1.73 36.54
N ALA A 446 4.08 -0.68 37.01
CA ALA A 446 4.04 -0.22 38.40
C ALA A 446 3.00 0.89 38.64
N SER A 447 2.34 1.38 37.58
CA SER A 447 1.23 2.33 37.62
C SER A 447 -0.09 1.57 37.47
#